data_AF-A0A101XLP4-F1
#
_entry.id   AF-A0A101XLP4-F1
#
_cell.length_a   1.000
_cell.length_b   1.000
_cell.length_c   1.000
_cell.angle_alpha   90.00
_cell.angle_beta   90.00
_cell.angle_gamma   90.00
#
_symmetry.space_group_name_H-M   'P 1'
#
loop_
_entity.id
_entity.type
_entity.pdbx_description
1 polymer ?
#
loop_
_entity_poly.entity_id
_entity_poly.type
_entity_poly.pdbx_seq_one_letter_code
_entity_poly.pdbx_strand_id
1 'polypeptide(L)'
;MSLTQLQAQPQPAPAMQPPQGAPAPPITPPQTPLITPQPSTVSHQGGTVTLNVFPPPSGTVREDVFKVYSEYPELLLLAGKLSRGEELSEVDKAWLRELAKASGWDVDDVGDELRNLWVDPSSRVDKYWELFNKYYEEARRHYDNNDYPQAAEKLWGAITALIKLHAALKGVPIIEWRHGVLYNYVYKNIEKENREIFSNLLETGEPLHRYFYEVDVDPETFRDMWNKAINRLETAKNVVLSLMARRGYPHPSRKTS
;
A
#
# COMPACT_ATOMS: atom_id res chain seq x y z
N MET A 1 -45.36 -6.73 -75.84
CA MET A 1 -44.08 -7.37 -75.47
C MET A 1 -43.15 -6.28 -74.96
N SER A 2 -42.50 -6.57 -73.83
CA SER A 2 -41.59 -5.72 -73.02
C SER A 2 -40.42 -5.13 -73.83
N LEU A 3 -39.53 -4.25 -73.36
CA LEU A 3 -38.89 -3.94 -72.06
C LEU A 3 -37.99 -2.72 -72.44
N THR A 4 -37.75 -1.64 -71.69
CA THR A 4 -36.92 -1.53 -70.47
C THR A 4 -36.79 -0.02 -70.17
N GLN A 5 -37.25 0.46 -69.01
CA GLN A 5 -36.78 1.72 -68.43
C GLN A 5 -35.75 1.37 -67.36
N LEU A 6 -34.51 1.83 -67.55
CA LEU A 6 -33.41 1.66 -66.63
C LEU A 6 -33.54 2.71 -65.51
N GLN A 7 -34.04 2.30 -64.34
CA GLN A 7 -34.02 3.14 -63.13
C GLN A 7 -32.60 3.15 -62.55
N ALA A 8 -31.99 4.33 -62.49
CA ALA A 8 -30.75 4.57 -61.77
C ALA A 8 -30.99 4.50 -60.25
N GLN A 9 -30.17 3.71 -59.55
CA GLN A 9 -30.15 3.69 -58.08
C GLN A 9 -29.47 4.96 -57.52
N PRO A 10 -29.95 5.52 -56.40
CA PRO A 10 -29.27 6.60 -55.70
C PRO A 10 -28.03 6.08 -54.94
N GLN A 11 -26.93 6.84 -55.00
CA GLN A 11 -25.71 6.54 -54.25
C GLN A 11 -25.91 6.72 -52.73
N PRO A 12 -25.24 5.91 -51.89
CA PRO A 12 -25.30 6.06 -50.44
C PRO A 12 -24.53 7.31 -49.98
N ALA A 13 -25.09 8.00 -48.98
CA ALA A 13 -24.48 9.17 -48.37
C ALA A 13 -23.16 8.82 -47.64
N PRO A 14 -22.18 9.75 -47.58
CA PRO A 14 -20.93 9.51 -46.87
C PRO A 14 -21.16 9.38 -45.36
N ALA A 15 -20.49 8.41 -44.74
CA ALA A 15 -20.54 8.16 -43.31
C ALA A 15 -19.98 9.36 -42.53
N MET A 16 -20.80 9.94 -41.65
CA MET A 16 -20.35 10.95 -40.68
C MET A 16 -19.45 10.28 -39.62
N GLN A 17 -18.22 10.78 -39.47
CA GLN A 17 -17.37 10.45 -38.33
C GLN A 17 -18.00 10.99 -37.04
N PRO A 18 -17.98 10.23 -35.92
CA PRO A 18 -18.42 10.73 -34.64
C PRO A 18 -17.48 11.84 -34.14
N PRO A 19 -17.99 12.84 -33.40
CA PRO A 19 -17.17 13.94 -32.91
C PRO A 19 -16.10 13.41 -31.95
N GLN A 20 -14.85 13.83 -32.19
CA GLN A 20 -13.76 13.58 -31.25
C GLN A 20 -14.07 14.31 -29.95
N GLY A 21 -14.34 13.54 -28.89
CA GLY A 21 -14.55 14.07 -27.55
C GLY A 21 -13.30 14.83 -27.09
N ALA A 22 -13.50 16.01 -26.54
CA ALA A 22 -12.42 16.80 -25.92
C ALA A 22 -11.68 15.94 -24.87
N PRO A 23 -10.35 16.08 -24.76
CA PRO A 23 -9.59 15.37 -23.74
C PRO A 23 -10.13 15.75 -22.35
N ALA A 24 -10.38 14.75 -21.51
CA ALA A 24 -10.77 14.97 -20.13
C ALA A 24 -9.69 15.81 -19.43
N PRO A 25 -10.07 16.81 -18.60
CA PRO A 25 -9.10 17.60 -17.86
C PRO A 25 -8.28 16.69 -16.94
N PRO A 26 -7.00 16.98 -16.69
CA PRO A 26 -6.19 16.23 -15.75
C PRO A 26 -6.88 16.23 -14.38
N ILE A 27 -7.10 15.04 -13.84
CA ILE A 27 -7.63 14.85 -12.49
C ILE A 27 -6.54 15.31 -11.51
N THR A 28 -6.54 16.57 -11.13
CA THR A 28 -5.80 17.05 -9.96
C THR A 28 -6.44 16.45 -8.72
N PRO A 29 -5.70 15.69 -7.89
CA PRO A 29 -6.25 15.21 -6.62
C PRO A 29 -6.67 16.41 -5.76
N PRO A 30 -7.76 16.29 -4.98
CA PRO A 30 -8.20 17.37 -4.10
C PRO A 30 -7.06 17.75 -3.15
N GLN A 31 -6.66 19.03 -3.15
CA GLN A 31 -5.65 19.55 -2.24
C GLN A 31 -6.24 19.54 -0.82
N THR A 32 -5.77 18.62 0.01
CA THR A 32 -6.15 18.56 1.43
C THR A 32 -5.50 19.73 2.17
N PRO A 33 -6.23 20.46 3.03
CA PRO A 33 -5.64 21.55 3.80
C PRO A 33 -4.51 21.03 4.70
N LEU A 34 -3.36 21.67 4.55
CA LEU A 34 -2.16 21.46 5.34
C LEU A 34 -2.32 22.24 6.65
N ILE A 35 -2.22 21.58 7.80
CA ILE A 35 -2.42 22.22 9.10
C ILE A 35 -1.08 22.33 9.83
N THR A 36 -0.89 23.46 10.51
CA THR A 36 0.18 23.64 11.49
C THR A 36 -0.35 23.15 12.85
N PRO A 37 0.13 22.01 13.37
CA PRO A 37 -0.38 21.48 14.64
C PRO A 37 -0.05 22.41 15.80
N GLN A 38 -1.03 22.67 16.67
CA GLN A 38 -0.83 23.34 17.96
C GLN A 38 -0.74 22.27 19.07
N PRO A 39 -0.09 22.55 20.22
CA PRO A 39 -0.08 21.64 21.37
C PRO A 39 -1.52 21.27 21.71
N SER A 40 -1.84 19.98 21.64
CA SER A 40 -3.19 19.48 21.86
C SER A 40 -3.20 18.66 23.14
N THR A 41 -3.96 19.12 24.13
CA THR A 41 -4.21 18.38 25.35
C THR A 41 -5.30 17.35 25.10
N VAL A 42 -4.96 16.07 25.21
CA VAL A 42 -5.93 14.98 25.11
C VAL A 42 -6.21 14.46 26.52
N SER A 43 -7.49 14.49 26.91
CA SER A 43 -7.95 13.97 28.21
C SER A 43 -8.57 12.58 28.01
N HIS A 44 -8.08 11.60 28.76
CA HIS A 44 -8.70 10.27 28.87
C HIS A 44 -9.01 9.92 30.34
N GLN A 45 -9.77 8.85 30.56
CA GLN A 45 -10.27 8.46 31.90
C GLN A 45 -9.18 8.21 32.96
N GLY A 46 -7.89 8.18 32.57
CA GLY A 46 -6.73 8.06 33.46
C GLY A 46 -5.89 9.32 33.65
N GLY A 47 -6.29 10.49 33.11
CA GLY A 47 -5.56 11.76 33.25
C GLY A 47 -5.47 12.57 31.96
N THR A 48 -4.89 13.77 32.07
CA THR A 48 -4.62 14.69 30.96
C THR A 48 -3.20 14.46 30.46
N VAL A 49 -3.04 14.04 29.19
CA VAL A 49 -1.72 13.95 28.55
C VAL A 49 -1.57 15.15 27.63
N THR A 50 -0.63 16.03 27.96
CA THR A 50 -0.18 17.07 27.03
C THR A 50 0.71 16.40 25.99
N LEU A 51 0.13 16.12 24.82
CA LEU A 51 0.88 15.63 23.68
C LEU A 51 1.63 16.82 23.07
N ASN A 52 2.88 17.02 23.48
CA ASN A 52 3.84 17.86 22.77
C ASN A 52 4.25 17.15 21.46
N VAL A 53 3.28 16.89 20.59
CA VAL A 53 3.52 16.40 19.22
C VAL A 53 3.96 17.61 18.42
N PHE A 54 5.22 17.98 18.61
CA PHE A 54 5.89 18.89 17.70
C PHE A 54 6.09 18.15 16.38
N PRO A 55 5.55 18.63 15.24
CA PRO A 55 5.91 18.10 13.93
C PRO A 55 7.44 18.23 13.73
N PRO A 56 8.04 17.53 12.75
CA PRO A 56 9.41 17.86 12.35
C PRO A 56 9.50 19.36 11.99
N PRO A 57 10.68 19.97 12.14
CA PRO A 57 10.89 21.43 12.10
C PRO A 57 10.44 22.17 10.83
N SER A 58 9.85 21.50 9.84
CA SER A 58 9.42 22.08 8.57
C SER A 58 8.15 21.47 7.93
N GLY A 59 7.33 20.69 8.65
CA GLY A 59 6.21 19.95 8.05
C GLY A 59 4.82 20.35 8.56
N THR A 60 3.90 20.67 7.65
CA THR A 60 2.46 20.66 7.90
C THR A 60 1.94 19.22 7.91
N VAL A 61 1.15 18.84 8.91
CA VAL A 61 0.55 17.49 8.99
C VAL A 61 -0.80 17.53 8.28
N ARG A 62 -1.09 16.52 7.46
CA ARG A 62 -2.38 16.37 6.81
C ARG A 62 -3.45 16.05 7.88
N GLU A 63 -4.59 16.75 7.86
CA GLU A 63 -5.61 16.63 8.91
C GLU A 63 -6.12 15.20 9.14
N ASP A 64 -6.24 14.44 8.07
CA ASP A 64 -6.68 13.05 8.12
C ASP A 64 -5.61 12.09 8.65
N VAL A 65 -4.33 12.37 8.41
CA VAL A 65 -3.21 11.69 9.08
C VAL A 65 -3.30 11.97 10.58
N PHE A 66 -3.42 13.24 10.99
CA PHE A 66 -3.58 13.61 12.39
C PHE A 66 -4.79 12.94 13.05
N LYS A 67 -5.94 12.92 12.37
CA LYS A 67 -7.17 12.30 12.87
C LYS A 67 -7.02 10.79 13.11
N VAL A 68 -6.35 10.06 12.23
CA VAL A 68 -6.06 8.63 12.43
C VAL A 68 -5.17 8.42 13.65
N TYR A 69 -4.21 9.31 13.90
CA TYR A 69 -3.27 9.18 15.03
C TYR A 69 -3.79 9.67 16.38
N SER A 70 -4.87 10.45 16.41
CA SER A 70 -5.58 10.76 17.66
C SER A 70 -6.09 9.51 18.38
N GLU A 71 -6.27 8.40 17.66
CA GLU A 71 -6.70 7.11 18.23
C GLU A 71 -5.53 6.31 18.85
N TYR A 72 -4.27 6.62 18.50
CA TYR A 72 -3.07 5.94 18.98
C TYR A 72 -1.96 6.94 19.34
N PRO A 73 -2.11 7.70 20.44
CA PRO A 73 -1.17 8.75 20.82
C PRO A 73 0.27 8.27 21.05
N GLU A 74 0.45 7.01 21.46
CA GLU A 74 1.76 6.38 21.67
C GLU A 74 2.56 6.26 20.36
N LEU A 75 1.89 5.92 19.24
CA LEU A 75 2.53 5.82 17.93
C LEU A 75 2.98 7.19 17.43
N LEU A 76 2.19 8.23 17.70
CA LEU A 76 2.51 9.60 17.31
C LEU A 76 3.71 10.14 18.10
N LEU A 77 3.79 9.84 19.39
CA LEU A 77 4.95 10.16 20.22
C LEU A 77 6.20 9.42 19.74
N LEU A 78 6.08 8.12 19.46
CA LEU A 78 7.18 7.29 18.96
C LEU A 78 7.72 7.80 17.62
N ALA A 79 6.83 8.07 16.67
CA ALA A 79 7.20 8.68 15.39
C ALA A 79 7.94 10.01 15.60
N GLY A 80 7.49 10.83 16.56
CA GLY A 80 8.11 12.13 16.85
C GLY A 80 9.54 11.98 17.35
N LYS A 81 9.76 11.05 18.29
CA LYS A 81 11.10 10.70 18.79
C LYS A 81 12.01 10.23 17.65
N LEU A 82 11.51 9.32 16.82
CA LEU A 82 12.25 8.79 15.66
C LEU A 82 12.65 9.90 14.68
N SER A 83 11.74 10.83 14.37
CA SER A 83 12.07 11.97 13.49
C SER A 83 13.14 12.90 14.05
N ARG A 84 13.17 13.09 15.37
CA ARG A 84 14.18 13.96 16.02
C ARG A 84 15.48 13.24 16.35
N GLY A 85 15.56 11.92 16.11
CA GLY A 85 16.72 11.11 16.46
C GLY A 85 16.92 11.00 17.97
N GLU A 86 15.84 11.08 18.75
CA GLU A 86 15.88 10.91 20.19
C GLU A 86 16.17 9.45 20.57
N GLU A 87 16.72 9.26 21.77
CA GLU A 87 16.91 7.94 22.34
C GLU A 87 15.56 7.26 22.62
N LEU A 88 15.43 6.01 22.19
CA LEU A 88 14.22 5.22 22.36
C LEU A 88 14.25 4.45 23.68
N SER A 89 13.18 4.58 24.46
CA SER A 89 12.97 3.78 25.67
C SER A 89 12.67 2.31 25.34
N GLU A 90 12.66 1.44 26.35
CA GLU A 90 12.29 0.03 26.15
C GLU A 90 10.83 -0.15 25.70
N VAL A 91 9.94 0.76 26.10
CA VAL A 91 8.54 0.78 25.65
C VAL A 91 8.45 1.16 24.16
N ASP A 92 9.23 2.16 23.73
CA ASP A 92 9.31 2.57 22.32
C ASP A 92 9.80 1.41 21.44
N LYS A 93 10.85 0.70 21.90
CA LYS A 93 11.38 -0.48 21.22
C LYS A 93 10.37 -1.64 21.19
N ALA A 94 9.56 -1.80 22.24
CA ALA A 94 8.51 -2.82 22.26
C ALA A 94 7.44 -2.54 21.21
N TRP A 95 6.99 -1.29 21.08
CA TRP A 95 6.08 -0.87 20.01
C TRP A 95 6.65 -1.16 18.61
N LEU A 96 7.93 -0.83 18.37
CA LEU A 96 8.56 -1.16 17.10
C LEU A 96 8.55 -2.65 16.79
N ARG A 97 8.80 -3.51 17.79
CA ARG A 97 8.76 -4.97 17.63
C ARG A 97 7.36 -5.49 17.34
N GLU A 98 6.33 -4.93 17.98
CA GLU A 98 4.94 -5.34 17.70
C GLU A 98 4.49 -4.93 16.30
N LEU A 99 4.89 -3.75 15.84
CA LEU A 99 4.64 -3.30 14.47
C LEU A 99 5.43 -4.10 13.43
N ALA A 100 6.67 -4.49 13.74
CA ALA A 100 7.48 -5.38 12.91
C ALA A 100 6.76 -6.70 12.66
N LYS A 101 6.28 -7.36 13.73
CA LYS A 101 5.46 -8.58 13.61
C LYS A 101 4.18 -8.36 12.81
N ALA A 102 3.45 -7.28 13.08
CA ALA A 102 2.19 -7.02 12.38
C ALA A 102 2.37 -6.83 10.86
N SER A 103 3.51 -6.27 10.46
CA SER A 103 3.83 -5.93 9.08
C SER A 103 4.61 -7.00 8.33
N GLY A 104 5.28 -7.92 9.03
CA GLY A 104 6.30 -8.81 8.46
C GLY A 104 7.60 -8.08 8.11
N TRP A 105 7.78 -6.84 8.56
CA TRP A 105 8.96 -6.02 8.30
C TRP A 105 9.96 -6.07 9.46
N ASP A 106 11.20 -5.76 9.15
CA ASP A 106 12.24 -5.56 10.15
C ASP A 106 12.01 -4.26 10.93
N VAL A 107 12.49 -4.23 12.18
CA VAL A 107 12.34 -3.10 13.10
C VAL A 107 12.84 -1.78 12.50
N ASP A 108 13.92 -1.81 11.72
CA ASP A 108 14.49 -0.61 11.10
C ASP A 108 13.58 -0.05 10.00
N ASP A 109 12.94 -0.90 9.20
CA ASP A 109 12.00 -0.46 8.16
C ASP A 109 10.70 0.08 8.75
N VAL A 110 10.24 -0.50 9.87
CA VAL A 110 9.14 0.09 10.66
C VAL A 110 9.54 1.43 11.26
N GLY A 111 10.78 1.54 11.77
CA GLY A 111 11.32 2.80 12.28
C GLY A 111 11.38 3.89 11.21
N ASP A 112 11.80 3.55 10.00
CA ASP A 112 11.76 4.46 8.84
C ASP A 112 10.33 4.87 8.49
N GLU A 113 9.40 3.92 8.46
CA GLU A 113 7.99 4.19 8.17
C GLU A 113 7.38 5.15 9.19
N LEU A 114 7.60 4.92 10.49
CA LEU A 114 7.15 5.82 11.54
C LEU A 114 7.83 7.18 11.48
N ARG A 115 9.13 7.24 11.20
CA ARG A 115 9.84 8.51 11.01
C ARG A 115 9.23 9.35 9.89
N ASN A 116 8.66 8.71 8.86
CA ASN A 116 8.11 9.37 7.69
C ASN A 116 6.58 9.53 7.72
N LEU A 117 5.95 9.45 8.90
CA LEU A 117 4.50 9.54 9.06
C LEU A 117 3.81 10.75 8.41
N TRP A 118 4.52 11.86 8.42
CA TRP A 118 4.05 13.19 8.00
C TRP A 118 4.36 13.50 6.55
N VAL A 119 5.15 12.67 5.87
CA VAL A 119 5.49 12.94 4.48
C VAL A 119 4.29 12.62 3.59
N ASP A 120 4.20 13.30 2.45
CA ASP A 120 3.18 12.99 1.45
C ASP A 120 3.23 11.49 1.10
N PRO A 121 2.14 10.71 1.27
CA PRO A 121 2.13 9.28 0.94
C PRO A 121 2.60 8.99 -0.48
N SER A 122 2.34 9.88 -1.45
CA SER A 122 2.80 9.71 -2.82
C SER A 122 4.31 9.83 -2.99
N SER A 123 5.03 10.48 -2.07
CA SER A 123 6.51 10.52 -2.08
C SER A 123 7.16 9.19 -1.68
N ARG A 124 6.39 8.25 -1.12
CA ARG A 124 6.89 6.96 -0.62
C ARG A 124 6.84 5.82 -1.65
N VAL A 125 6.44 6.10 -2.90
CA VAL A 125 6.29 5.08 -3.96
C VAL A 125 7.59 4.27 -4.14
N ASP A 126 8.74 4.92 -4.30
CA ASP A 126 10.00 4.22 -4.50
C ASP A 126 10.39 3.37 -3.28
N LYS A 127 10.21 3.89 -2.07
CA LYS A 127 10.50 3.15 -0.83
C LYS A 127 9.63 1.90 -0.70
N TYR A 128 8.32 1.97 -0.99
CA TYR A 128 7.48 0.78 -0.92
C TYR A 128 7.79 -0.23 -2.02
N TRP A 129 8.22 0.22 -3.21
CA TRP A 129 8.72 -0.68 -4.24
C TRP A 129 10.02 -1.38 -3.81
N GLU A 130 10.94 -0.67 -3.18
CA GLU A 130 12.17 -1.24 -2.61
C GLU A 130 11.85 -2.27 -1.51
N LEU A 131 10.96 -1.93 -0.58
CA LEU A 131 10.52 -2.85 0.48
C LEU A 131 9.85 -4.09 -0.11
N PHE A 132 8.98 -3.93 -1.11
CA PHE A 132 8.36 -5.06 -1.80
C PHE A 132 9.42 -6.02 -2.35
N ASN A 133 10.42 -5.52 -3.08
CA ASN A 133 11.46 -6.38 -3.65
C ASN A 133 12.33 -7.03 -2.58
N LYS A 134 12.78 -6.26 -1.58
CA LYS A 134 13.56 -6.77 -0.44
C LYS A 134 12.86 -7.97 0.19
N TYR A 135 11.62 -7.78 0.64
CA TYR A 135 10.87 -8.83 1.34
C TYR A 135 10.49 -9.99 0.43
N TYR A 136 10.20 -9.72 -0.84
CA TYR A 136 9.90 -10.78 -1.81
C TYR A 136 11.10 -11.68 -2.07
N GLU A 137 12.30 -11.10 -2.24
CA GLU A 137 13.55 -11.84 -2.43
C GLU A 137 13.93 -12.62 -1.17
N GLU A 138 13.83 -12.01 0.01
CA GLU A 138 14.07 -12.67 1.29
C GLU A 138 13.12 -13.86 1.49
N ALA A 139 11.83 -13.67 1.23
CA ALA A 139 10.82 -14.73 1.33
C ALA A 139 11.19 -15.94 0.46
N ARG A 140 11.57 -15.71 -0.81
CA ARG A 140 12.00 -16.77 -1.71
C ARG A 140 13.28 -17.46 -1.21
N ARG A 141 14.26 -16.70 -0.71
CA ARG A 141 15.49 -17.27 -0.15
C ARG A 141 15.22 -18.18 1.05
N HIS A 142 14.33 -17.77 1.96
CA HIS A 142 13.94 -18.61 3.09
C HIS A 142 13.19 -19.87 2.64
N TYR A 143 12.29 -19.74 1.66
CA TYR A 143 11.59 -20.88 1.07
C TYR A 143 12.55 -21.90 0.45
N ASP A 144 13.51 -21.44 -0.35
CA ASP A 144 14.51 -22.29 -1.02
C ASP A 144 15.42 -23.02 0.01
N ASN A 145 15.59 -22.44 1.19
CA ASN A 145 16.32 -23.04 2.32
C ASN A 145 15.44 -23.92 3.24
N ASN A 146 14.17 -24.14 2.89
CA ASN A 146 13.15 -24.83 3.72
C ASN A 146 12.87 -24.15 5.08
N ASP A 147 13.20 -22.87 5.23
CA ASP A 147 12.83 -22.06 6.39
C ASP A 147 11.44 -21.46 6.17
N TYR A 148 10.44 -22.34 6.17
CA TYR A 148 9.06 -22.00 5.87
C TYR A 148 8.44 -20.94 6.78
N PRO A 149 8.72 -20.91 8.11
CA PRO A 149 8.24 -19.83 8.95
C PRO A 149 8.75 -18.46 8.45
N GLN A 150 10.07 -18.29 8.29
CA GLN A 150 10.59 -17.01 7.81
C GLN A 150 10.15 -16.69 6.39
N ALA A 151 9.97 -17.70 5.53
CA ALA A 151 9.42 -17.50 4.18
C ALA A 151 8.02 -16.87 4.24
N ALA A 152 7.13 -17.40 5.09
CA ALA A 152 5.78 -16.88 5.26
C ALA A 152 5.76 -15.45 5.83
N GLU A 153 6.57 -15.19 6.86
CA GLU A 153 6.71 -13.86 7.48
C GLU A 153 7.14 -12.81 6.45
N LYS A 154 8.21 -13.11 5.69
CA LYS A 154 8.72 -12.18 4.67
C LYS A 154 7.77 -12.04 3.48
N LEU A 155 7.03 -13.10 3.12
CA LEU A 155 6.00 -13.00 2.10
C LEU A 155 4.87 -12.04 2.52
N TRP A 156 4.46 -12.10 3.79
CA TRP A 156 3.51 -11.13 4.37
C TRP A 156 4.07 -9.70 4.33
N GLY A 157 5.36 -9.53 4.64
CA GLY A 157 6.09 -8.26 4.46
C GLY A 157 5.98 -7.71 3.04
N ALA A 158 6.17 -8.57 2.03
CA ALA A 158 6.03 -8.19 0.63
C ALA A 158 4.59 -7.82 0.26
N ILE A 159 3.59 -8.59 0.71
CA ILE A 159 2.16 -8.28 0.49
C ILE A 159 1.81 -6.92 1.08
N THR A 160 2.22 -6.65 2.32
CA THR A 160 2.00 -5.38 3.01
C THR A 160 2.62 -4.21 2.24
N ALA A 161 3.86 -4.37 1.78
CA ALA A 161 4.55 -3.36 0.97
C ALA A 161 3.88 -3.11 -0.38
N LEU A 162 3.38 -4.15 -1.06
CA LEU A 162 2.68 -4.00 -2.33
C LEU A 162 1.36 -3.23 -2.20
N ILE A 163 0.60 -3.50 -1.12
CA ILE A 163 -0.65 -2.77 -0.84
C ILE A 163 -0.35 -1.32 -0.50
N LYS A 164 0.66 -1.05 0.34
CA LYS A 164 1.12 0.31 0.66
C LYS A 164 1.65 1.04 -0.59
N LEU A 165 2.32 0.36 -1.50
CA LEU A 165 2.74 0.91 -2.79
C LEU A 165 1.53 1.33 -3.63
N HIS A 166 0.51 0.48 -3.74
CA HIS A 166 -0.73 0.85 -4.42
C HIS A 166 -1.38 2.09 -3.76
N ALA A 167 -1.36 2.17 -2.44
CA ALA A 167 -1.88 3.31 -1.69
C ALA A 167 -1.10 4.60 -1.96
N ALA A 168 0.22 4.54 -1.96
CA ALA A 168 1.10 5.66 -2.30
C ALA A 168 0.84 6.19 -3.72
N LEU A 169 0.68 5.29 -4.71
CA LEU A 169 0.32 5.66 -6.09
C LEU A 169 -1.04 6.37 -6.20
N LYS A 170 -1.90 6.19 -5.21
CA LYS A 170 -3.22 6.82 -5.10
C LYS A 170 -3.23 8.02 -4.14
N GLY A 171 -2.12 8.33 -3.47
CA GLY A 171 -2.02 9.39 -2.46
C GLY A 171 -2.78 9.08 -1.15
N VAL A 172 -3.08 7.80 -0.92
CA VAL A 172 -3.84 7.32 0.24
C VAL A 172 -2.87 6.82 1.31
N PRO A 173 -2.89 7.38 2.54
CA PRO A 173 -2.07 6.91 3.63
C PRO A 173 -2.65 5.61 4.18
N ILE A 174 -1.80 4.61 4.34
CA ILE A 174 -2.07 3.44 5.17
C ILE A 174 -1.08 3.52 6.32
N ILE A 175 -1.62 3.90 7.46
CA ILE A 175 -0.88 4.20 8.66
C ILE A 175 -0.73 2.93 9.51
N GLU A 176 -1.84 2.22 9.72
CA GLU A 176 -1.87 1.01 10.53
C GLU A 176 -1.47 -0.24 9.73
N TRP A 177 -0.90 -1.20 10.44
CA TRP A 177 -0.47 -2.50 9.90
C TRP A 177 -1.42 -3.64 10.29
N ARG A 178 -2.54 -3.33 10.95
CA ARG A 178 -3.57 -4.31 11.30
C ARG A 178 -4.22 -4.85 10.04
N HIS A 179 -4.46 -6.15 10.00
CA HIS A 179 -5.08 -6.83 8.85
C HIS A 179 -6.36 -6.15 8.39
N GLY A 180 -7.25 -5.80 9.33
CA GLY A 180 -8.52 -5.12 9.03
C GLY A 180 -8.37 -3.79 8.28
N VAL A 181 -7.25 -3.08 8.47
CA VAL A 181 -6.97 -1.82 7.76
C VAL A 181 -6.55 -2.10 6.31
N LEU A 182 -5.75 -3.13 6.07
CA LEU A 182 -5.40 -3.56 4.70
C LEU A 182 -6.64 -4.01 3.92
N TYR A 183 -7.51 -4.83 4.53
CA TYR A 183 -8.79 -5.21 3.90
C TYR A 183 -9.66 -3.97 3.62
N ASN A 184 -9.83 -3.08 4.60
CA ASN A 184 -10.60 -1.85 4.40
C ASN A 184 -10.05 -0.98 3.27
N TYR A 185 -8.73 -0.88 3.16
CA TYR A 185 -8.09 -0.20 2.04
C TYR A 185 -8.47 -0.88 0.72
N VAL A 186 -8.31 -2.21 0.63
CA VAL A 186 -8.64 -2.99 -0.56
C VAL A 186 -10.09 -2.76 -1.00
N TYR A 187 -11.04 -2.89 -0.09
CA TYR A 187 -12.47 -2.73 -0.40
C TYR A 187 -12.85 -1.30 -0.81
N LYS A 188 -12.17 -0.28 -0.28
CA LYS A 188 -12.57 1.12 -0.50
C LYS A 188 -11.78 1.81 -1.63
N ASN A 189 -10.55 1.38 -1.91
CA ASN A 189 -9.61 2.16 -2.73
C ASN A 189 -9.09 1.42 -3.97
N ILE A 190 -9.10 0.09 -3.97
CA ILE A 190 -8.78 -0.70 -5.18
C ILE A 190 -9.98 -0.62 -6.13
N GLU A 191 -9.67 -0.44 -7.42
CA GLU A 191 -10.65 -0.44 -8.51
C GLU A 191 -11.49 -1.72 -8.49
N LYS A 192 -12.77 -1.61 -8.84
CA LYS A 192 -13.73 -2.71 -8.69
C LYS A 192 -13.27 -3.98 -9.43
N GLU A 193 -12.66 -3.81 -10.59
CA GLU A 193 -12.18 -4.89 -11.46
C GLU A 193 -10.95 -5.61 -10.89
N ASN A 194 -10.19 -4.95 -10.00
CA ASN A 194 -8.98 -5.50 -9.39
C ASN A 194 -9.21 -5.94 -7.93
N ARG A 195 -10.34 -5.58 -7.33
CA ARG A 195 -10.57 -5.76 -5.89
C ARG A 195 -10.47 -7.22 -5.46
N GLU A 196 -11.06 -8.12 -6.25
CA GLU A 196 -10.99 -9.56 -6.00
C GLU A 196 -9.54 -10.08 -6.02
N ILE A 197 -8.68 -9.55 -6.89
CA ILE A 197 -7.26 -9.93 -6.96
C ILE A 197 -6.57 -9.65 -5.61
N PHE A 198 -6.80 -8.46 -5.04
CA PHE A 198 -6.20 -8.06 -3.78
C PHE A 198 -6.86 -8.70 -2.56
N SER A 199 -8.18 -8.91 -2.59
CA SER A 199 -8.88 -9.67 -1.53
C SER A 199 -8.36 -11.10 -1.46
N ASN A 200 -8.27 -11.79 -2.60
CA ASN A 200 -7.72 -13.14 -2.68
C ASN A 200 -6.24 -13.19 -2.26
N LEU A 201 -5.46 -12.13 -2.50
CA LEU A 201 -4.09 -12.03 -2.02
C LEU A 201 -4.02 -11.99 -0.49
N LEU A 202 -4.84 -11.15 0.15
CA LEU A 202 -4.91 -11.07 1.61
C LEU A 202 -5.42 -12.40 2.21
N GLU A 203 -6.46 -12.99 1.62
CA GLU A 203 -7.03 -14.28 2.05
C GLU A 203 -6.04 -15.45 1.97
N THR A 204 -5.06 -15.39 1.07
CA THR A 204 -4.04 -16.43 0.93
C THR A 204 -2.77 -16.14 1.73
N GLY A 205 -2.39 -14.87 1.88
CA GLY A 205 -1.22 -14.46 2.65
C GLY A 205 -1.42 -14.42 4.16
N GLU A 206 -2.60 -14.02 4.63
CA GLU A 206 -2.89 -13.90 6.06
C GLU A 206 -2.84 -15.26 6.79
N PRO A 207 -3.40 -16.36 6.25
CA PRO A 207 -3.23 -17.67 6.86
C PRO A 207 -1.76 -18.05 6.96
N LEU A 208 -0.94 -17.87 5.91
CA LEU A 208 0.51 -18.16 5.97
C LEU A 208 1.21 -17.40 7.09
N HIS A 209 0.88 -16.12 7.26
CA HIS A 209 1.39 -15.29 8.35
C HIS A 209 0.92 -15.78 9.74
N ARG A 210 -0.33 -16.24 9.88
CA ARG A 210 -0.83 -16.84 11.12
C ARG A 210 -0.21 -18.23 11.40
N TYR A 211 -0.01 -19.04 10.36
CA TYR A 211 0.60 -20.37 10.44
C TYR A 211 2.07 -20.32 10.89
N PHE A 212 2.78 -19.20 10.73
CA PHE A 212 4.09 -18.95 11.36
C PHE A 212 4.07 -19.23 12.87
N TYR A 213 2.95 -18.97 13.53
CA TYR A 213 2.81 -19.08 14.99
C TYR A 213 2.17 -20.40 15.46
N GLU A 214 1.46 -21.13 14.58
CA GLU A 214 0.67 -22.31 14.95
C GLU A 214 1.33 -23.67 14.61
N VAL A 215 2.53 -23.65 14.00
CA VAL A 215 3.48 -24.78 13.80
C VAL A 215 2.84 -26.17 13.83
N ASP A 216 2.10 -26.55 12.78
CA ASP A 216 1.86 -27.97 12.42
C ASP A 216 1.17 -28.07 11.05
N VAL A 217 1.80 -27.48 10.01
CA VAL A 217 1.46 -27.79 8.61
C VAL A 217 2.61 -28.60 8.03
N ASP A 218 2.28 -29.75 7.45
CA ASP A 218 3.30 -30.56 6.80
C ASP A 218 3.92 -29.80 5.61
N PRO A 219 5.16 -30.11 5.22
CA PRO A 219 5.85 -29.41 4.13
C PRO A 219 5.09 -29.37 2.81
N GLU A 220 4.29 -30.39 2.47
CA GLU A 220 3.53 -30.43 1.23
C GLU A 220 2.38 -29.42 1.25
N THR A 221 1.61 -29.40 2.33
CA THR A 221 0.55 -28.41 2.54
C THR A 221 1.11 -26.98 2.54
N PHE A 222 2.25 -26.75 3.19
CA PHE A 222 2.90 -25.43 3.16
C PHE A 222 3.28 -25.01 1.74
N ARG A 223 3.90 -25.91 0.95
CA ARG A 223 4.29 -25.62 -0.43
C ARG A 223 3.08 -25.29 -1.31
N ASP A 224 1.96 -25.97 -1.11
CA ASP A 224 0.71 -25.68 -1.83
C ASP A 224 0.17 -24.28 -1.48
N MET A 225 0.16 -23.93 -0.21
CA MET A 225 -0.23 -22.60 0.26
C MET A 225 0.68 -21.51 -0.28
N TRP A 226 2.00 -21.73 -0.20
CA TRP A 226 3.03 -20.85 -0.73
C TRP A 226 2.83 -20.59 -2.22
N ASN A 227 2.70 -21.65 -3.03
CA ASN A 227 2.49 -21.53 -4.47
C ASN A 227 1.22 -20.73 -4.81
N LYS A 228 0.14 -20.94 -4.06
CA LYS A 228 -1.10 -20.16 -4.21
C LYS A 228 -0.86 -18.68 -3.90
N ALA A 229 -0.21 -18.36 -2.77
CA ALA A 229 0.06 -16.99 -2.36
C ALA A 229 1.00 -16.26 -3.33
N ILE A 230 2.08 -16.90 -3.80
CA ILE A 230 3.00 -16.34 -4.79
C ILE A 230 2.29 -16.02 -6.11
N ASN A 231 1.46 -16.93 -6.61
CA ASN A 231 0.70 -16.70 -7.83
C ASN A 231 -0.26 -15.51 -7.70
N ARG A 232 -0.92 -15.36 -6.54
CA ARG A 232 -1.79 -14.20 -6.26
C ARG A 232 -0.97 -12.91 -6.14
N LEU A 233 0.20 -12.97 -5.50
CA LEU A 233 1.08 -11.82 -5.31
C LEU A 233 1.60 -11.30 -6.66
N GLU A 234 2.09 -12.18 -7.54
CA GLU A 234 2.54 -11.79 -8.89
C GLU A 234 1.40 -11.21 -9.73
N THR A 235 0.18 -11.75 -9.60
CA THR A 235 -1.01 -11.19 -10.27
C THR A 235 -1.30 -9.77 -9.77
N ALA A 236 -1.32 -9.55 -8.46
CA ALA A 236 -1.53 -8.21 -7.87
C ALA A 236 -0.40 -7.24 -8.25
N LYS A 237 0.86 -7.71 -8.27
CA LYS A 237 2.02 -6.93 -8.67
C LYS A 237 1.89 -6.43 -10.10
N ASN A 238 1.39 -7.24 -11.02
CA ASN A 238 1.14 -6.79 -12.41
C ASN A 238 0.11 -5.64 -12.49
N VAL A 239 -0.91 -5.67 -11.63
CA VAL A 239 -1.87 -4.56 -11.50
C VAL A 239 -1.16 -3.30 -11.00
N VAL A 240 -0.33 -3.42 -9.96
CA VAL A 240 0.44 -2.28 -9.41
C VAL A 240 1.43 -1.73 -10.44
N LEU A 241 2.18 -2.58 -11.15
CA LEU A 241 3.10 -2.16 -12.21
C LEU A 241 2.38 -1.40 -13.34
N SER A 242 1.18 -1.86 -13.71
CA SER A 242 0.33 -1.15 -14.68
C SER A 242 -0.11 0.21 -14.15
N LEU A 243 -0.44 0.32 -12.86
CA LEU A 243 -0.76 1.59 -12.22
C LEU A 243 0.46 2.53 -12.15
N MET A 244 1.63 2.03 -11.79
CA MET A 244 2.90 2.78 -11.78
C MET A 244 3.16 3.40 -13.15
N ALA A 245 3.07 2.59 -14.21
CA ALA A 245 3.28 3.06 -15.58
C ALA A 245 2.27 4.16 -15.98
N ARG A 246 0.97 3.98 -15.66
CA ARG A 246 -0.06 5.00 -15.92
C ARG A 246 0.16 6.30 -15.14
N ARG A 247 0.84 6.23 -14.00
CA ARG A 247 1.17 7.38 -13.13
C ARG A 247 2.52 8.02 -13.47
N GLY A 248 3.20 7.56 -14.52
CA GLY A 248 4.46 8.13 -14.98
C GLY A 248 5.69 7.68 -14.18
N TYR A 249 5.57 6.65 -13.34
CA TYR A 249 6.73 6.05 -12.68
C TYR A 249 7.48 5.17 -13.67
N PRO A 250 8.82 5.32 -13.79
CA PRO A 250 9.61 4.52 -14.71
C PRO A 250 9.47 3.04 -14.36
N HIS A 251 9.39 2.19 -15.39
CA HIS A 251 9.36 0.75 -15.17
C HIS A 251 10.67 0.33 -14.47
N PRO A 252 10.62 -0.44 -13.37
CA PRO A 252 11.79 -0.73 -12.52
C PRO A 252 13.01 -1.33 -13.24
N SER A 253 12.81 -2.00 -14.37
CA SER A 253 13.90 -2.52 -15.22
C SER A 253 14.56 -1.47 -16.13
N ARG A 254 14.17 -0.19 -16.02
CA ARG A 254 14.82 0.97 -16.65
C ARG A 254 15.43 1.91 -15.60
N LYS A 255 16.20 1.41 -14.65
CA LYS A 255 17.31 2.24 -14.13
C LYS A 255 18.39 2.16 -15.21
N THR A 256 18.43 3.17 -16.08
CA THR A 256 19.54 3.37 -16.99
C THR A 256 20.80 3.57 -16.14
N SER A 257 21.82 2.74 -16.44
CA SER A 257 23.18 2.86 -15.90
C SER A 257 23.78 4.23 -16.16
#